data_AF-G0ZL81-F1
#
_entry.id   AF-G0ZL81-F1
#
_cell.length_a   1.000
_cell.length_b   1.000
_cell.length_c   1.000
_cell.angle_alpha   90.00
_cell.angle_beta   90.00
_cell.angle_gamma   90.00
#
_symmetry.space_group_name_H-M   'P 1'
#
loop_
_entity.id
_entity.type
_entity.pdbx_description
1 polymer ?
#
loop_
_entity_poly.entity_id
_entity_poly.type
_entity_poly.pdbx_seq_one_letter_code
_entity_poly.pdbx_strand_id
1 'polypeptide(L)'
;VLKGFPECLQADICLHLNRSLLQHCKPFRGATKGCLRALAMKFKTTHAPPGDTLVHAGDLLTALYFISRGSIEILRGDVVVAILD
;
A
#
# COMPACT_ATOMS: atom_id res chain seq x y z
N VAL A 1 9.10 -7.20 16.03
CA VAL A 1 8.82 -8.65 15.81
C VAL A 1 9.34 -9.16 14.47
N LEU A 2 8.97 -8.57 13.33
CA LEU A 2 9.36 -9.09 12.01
C LEU A 2 10.88 -9.25 11.80
N LYS A 3 11.69 -8.28 12.26
CA LYS A 3 13.16 -8.30 12.16
C LYS A 3 13.85 -9.43 12.93
N GLY A 4 13.14 -10.15 13.80
CA GLY A 4 13.67 -11.28 14.56
C GLY A 4 13.63 -12.62 13.82
N PHE A 5 12.98 -12.68 12.66
CA PHE A 5 12.85 -13.90 11.86
C PHE A 5 13.90 -13.98 10.74
N PRO A 6 14.23 -15.17 10.22
CA PRO A 6 15.04 -15.33 9.00
C PRO A 6 14.39 -14.64 7.79
N GLU A 7 15.19 -14.15 6.84
CA GLU A 7 14.69 -13.39 5.68
C GLU A 7 13.64 -14.13 4.86
N CYS A 8 13.80 -15.44 4.65
CA CYS A 8 12.81 -16.25 3.94
C CYS A 8 11.45 -16.24 4.64
N LEU A 9 11.44 -16.30 5.97
CA LEU A 9 10.20 -16.29 6.76
C LEU A 9 9.59 -14.89 6.80
N GLN A 10 10.42 -13.84 6.88
CA GLN A 10 9.93 -12.46 6.74
C GLN A 10 9.21 -12.25 5.41
N ALA A 11 9.78 -12.74 4.30
CA ALA A 11 9.19 -12.60 2.98
C ALA A 11 7.82 -13.30 2.86
N ASP A 12 7.68 -14.51 3.41
CA ASP A 12 6.41 -15.23 3.39
C ASP A 12 5.36 -14.56 4.31
N ILE A 13 5.77 -14.04 5.47
CA ILE A 13 4.87 -13.26 6.35
C ILE A 13 4.40 -11.99 5.64
N CYS A 14 5.32 -11.20 5.08
CA CYS A 14 5.00 -9.98 4.34
C CYS A 14 4.09 -10.28 3.15
N LEU A 15 4.32 -11.38 2.44
CA LEU A 15 3.45 -11.81 1.34
C LEU A 15 2.04 -12.11 1.83
N HIS A 16 1.90 -12.78 2.98
CA HIS A 16 0.60 -13.09 3.57
C HIS A 16 -0.16 -11.84 4.03
N LEU A 17 0.54 -10.88 4.65
CA LEU A 17 -0.05 -9.63 5.12
C LEU A 17 -0.56 -8.77 3.95
N ASN A 18 0.20 -8.72 2.85
CA ASN A 18 -0.14 -7.96 1.66
C ASN A 18 -0.95 -8.75 0.62
N ARG A 19 -1.39 -9.98 0.95
CA ARG A 19 -1.98 -10.91 -0.04
C ARG A 19 -3.18 -10.33 -0.77
N SER A 20 -4.04 -9.59 -0.07
CA SER A 20 -5.26 -9.04 -0.67
C SER A 20 -4.92 -8.07 -1.79
N LEU A 21 -3.97 -7.18 -1.54
CA LEU A 21 -3.48 -6.21 -2.51
C LEU A 21 -2.74 -6.90 -3.66
N LEU A 22 -1.78 -7.78 -3.34
CA LEU A 22 -0.92 -8.42 -4.33
C LEU A 22 -1.65 -9.43 -5.24
N GLN A 23 -2.77 -10.00 -4.79
CA GLN A 23 -3.55 -10.97 -5.57
C GLN A 23 -4.73 -10.33 -6.33
N HIS A 24 -5.35 -9.27 -5.79
CA HIS A 24 -6.56 -8.69 -6.38
C HIS A 24 -6.30 -7.41 -7.20
N CYS A 25 -5.19 -6.70 -6.97
CA CYS A 25 -4.91 -5.49 -7.74
C CYS A 25 -4.34 -5.87 -9.12
N LYS A 26 -4.97 -5.32 -10.17
CA LYS A 26 -4.59 -5.51 -11.58
C LYS A 26 -3.10 -5.32 -11.89
N PRO A 27 -2.37 -4.35 -11.29
CA PRO A 27 -0.95 -4.13 -11.57
C PRO A 27 -0.03 -5.32 -11.25
N PHE A 28 -0.44 -6.22 -10.35
CA PHE A 28 0.38 -7.37 -9.95
C PHE A 28 -0.02 -8.67 -10.66
N ARG A 29 -1.02 -8.62 -11.54
CA ARG A 29 -1.49 -9.81 -12.26
C ARG A 29 -0.38 -10.36 -13.14
N GLY A 30 -0.10 -11.66 -13.00
CA GLY A 30 0.94 -12.35 -13.78
C GLY A 30 2.36 -12.24 -13.20
N ALA A 31 2.55 -11.54 -12.07
CA ALA A 31 3.84 -11.51 -11.39
C ALA A 31 4.21 -12.90 -10.84
N THR A 32 5.49 -13.26 -10.93
CA THR A 32 5.99 -14.53 -10.39
C THR A 32 5.98 -14.52 -8.85
N LYS A 33 5.96 -15.71 -8.23
CA LYS A 33 6.02 -15.82 -6.75
C LYS A 33 7.24 -15.10 -6.16
N GLY A 34 8.39 -15.16 -6.85
CA GLY A 34 9.61 -14.45 -6.44
C GLY A 34 9.44 -12.93 -6.49
N CYS A 35 8.84 -12.40 -7.56
CA CYS A 35 8.54 -10.97 -7.70
C CYS A 35 7.56 -10.50 -6.60
N LEU A 36 6.48 -11.24 -6.36
CA LEU A 36 5.50 -10.91 -5.32
C LEU A 36 6.12 -10.89 -3.91
N ARG A 37 7.02 -11.83 -3.59
CA ARG A 37 7.78 -11.82 -2.33
C ARG A 37 8.67 -10.58 -2.21
N ALA A 38 9.40 -10.26 -3.28
CA ALA A 38 10.26 -9.07 -3.30
C ALA A 38 9.45 -7.78 -3.12
N LEU A 39 8.30 -7.66 -3.78
CA LEU A 39 7.38 -6.54 -3.61
C LEU A 39 6.81 -6.49 -2.19
N ALA A 40 6.35 -7.62 -1.66
CA ALA A 40 5.78 -7.69 -0.32
C ALA A 40 6.73 -7.16 0.77
N MET A 41 8.04 -7.39 0.62
CA MET A 41 9.07 -6.88 1.52
C MET A 41 9.29 -5.36 1.43
N LYS A 42 8.81 -4.71 0.36
CA LYS A 42 8.91 -3.25 0.15
C LYS A 42 7.65 -2.50 0.58
N PHE A 43 6.50 -3.18 0.65
CA PHE A 43 5.27 -2.58 1.13
C PHE A 43 5.39 -2.15 2.60
N LYS A 44 4.90 -0.94 2.89
CA LYS A 44 4.71 -0.44 4.24
C LYS A 44 3.22 -0.19 4.45
N THR A 45 2.70 -0.67 5.57
CA THR A 45 1.31 -0.41 5.96
C THR A 45 1.26 0.86 6.79
N THR A 46 0.47 1.83 6.33
CA THR A 46 0.22 3.09 7.04
C THR A 46 -1.25 3.14 7.41
N HIS A 47 -1.54 3.53 8.65
CA HIS A 47 -2.91 3.79 9.11
C HIS A 47 -3.10 5.30 9.21
N ALA A 48 -4.16 5.79 8.61
CA ALA A 48 -4.56 7.19 8.66
C ALA A 48 -5.97 7.30 9.23
N PRO A 49 -6.19 8.12 10.28
CA PRO A 49 -7.52 8.44 10.77
C PRO A 49 -8.28 9.35 9.78
N PRO A 50 -9.62 9.40 9.86
CA PRO A 50 -10.42 10.33 9.07
C PRO A 50 -10.02 11.78 9.33
N GLY A 51 -9.89 12.59 8.27
CA GLY A 51 -9.47 13.99 8.33
C GLY A 51 -7.97 14.22 8.14
N ASP A 52 -7.14 13.17 8.22
CA ASP A 52 -5.71 13.31 7.95
C ASP A 52 -5.44 13.49 6.45
N THR A 53 -4.64 14.50 6.11
CA THR A 53 -4.14 14.71 4.75
C THR A 53 -2.86 13.92 4.54
N LEU A 54 -2.88 12.96 3.60
CA LEU A 54 -1.72 12.11 3.33
C LEU A 54 -0.69 12.75 2.41
N VAL A 55 -1.14 13.61 1.49
CA VAL A 55 -0.32 14.29 0.49
C VAL A 55 -0.88 15.69 0.28
N HIS A 56 -0.02 16.70 0.35
CA HIS A 56 -0.39 18.07 0.06
C HIS A 56 -0.08 18.44 -1.40
N ALA A 57 -0.81 19.43 -1.92
CA ALA A 57 -0.53 19.98 -3.23
C ALA A 57 0.86 20.65 -3.24
N GLY A 58 1.71 20.22 -4.17
CA GLY A 58 3.11 20.68 -4.27
C GLY A 58 4.13 19.74 -3.62
N ASP A 59 3.68 18.69 -2.91
CA ASP A 59 4.58 17.69 -2.35
C ASP A 59 5.27 16.86 -3.44
N LEU A 60 6.51 16.47 -3.16
CA LEU A 60 7.20 15.45 -3.95
C LEU A 60 6.56 14.08 -3.71
N LEU A 61 6.13 13.42 -4.79
CA LEU A 61 5.61 12.05 -4.72
C LEU A 61 6.75 11.06 -4.45
N THR A 62 6.89 10.63 -3.20
CA THR A 62 7.96 9.71 -2.76
C THR A 62 7.53 8.24 -2.70
N ALA A 63 6.23 7.96 -2.75
CA ALA A 63 5.67 6.63 -2.67
C ALA A 63 4.40 6.49 -3.51
N LEU A 64 4.10 5.25 -3.90
CA LEU A 64 2.80 4.84 -4.44
C LEU A 64 1.97 4.23 -3.32
N TYR A 65 0.71 4.66 -3.22
CA TYR A 65 -0.22 4.20 -2.20
C TYR A 65 -1.25 3.27 -2.82
N PHE A 66 -1.64 2.28 -2.03
CA PHE A 66 -2.70 1.34 -2.37
C PHE A 66 -3.64 1.28 -1.16
N ILE A 67 -4.94 1.49 -1.41
CA ILE A 67 -5.95 1.48 -0.37
C ILE A 67 -6.30 0.02 -0.07
N SER A 68 -6.01 -0.41 1.14
CA SER A 68 -6.36 -1.77 1.61
C SER A 68 -7.75 -1.81 2.22
N ARG A 69 -8.13 -0.74 2.94
CA ARG A 69 -9.42 -0.55 3.61
C ARG A 69 -9.72 0.94 3.77
N GLY A 70 -11.00 1.30 3.68
CA GLY A 70 -11.46 2.68 3.80
C GLY A 70 -11.49 3.38 2.45
N SER A 71 -11.68 4.70 2.48
CA SER A 71 -11.72 5.55 1.29
C SER A 71 -10.85 6.78 1.49
N ILE A 72 -10.36 7.34 0.38
CA ILE A 72 -9.58 8.59 0.37
C ILE A 72 -10.31 9.61 -0.48
N GLU A 73 -10.43 10.83 0.06
CA GLU A 73 -10.94 11.98 -0.66
C GLU A 73 -9.79 12.73 -1.32
N ILE A 74 -9.96 13.09 -2.59
CA ILE A 74 -9.04 13.99 -3.31
C ILE A 74 -9.67 15.37 -3.31
N LEU A 75 -8.96 16.33 -2.72
CA LEU A 75 -9.41 17.71 -2.56
C LEU A 75 -8.69 18.64 -3.54
N ARG A 76 -9.42 19.64 -4.06
CA ARG A 76 -8.86 20.82 -4.73
C ARG A 76 -9.42 22.07 -4.04
N GLY A 77 -8.62 22.68 -3.18
CA GLY A 77 -9.14 23.64 -2.19
C GLY A 77 -10.06 22.90 -1.20
N ASP A 78 -11.24 23.45 -0.93
CA ASP A 78 -12.23 22.85 -0.03
C ASP A 78 -13.27 21.96 -0.76
N VAL A 79 -13.01 21.60 -2.02
CA VAL A 79 -13.94 20.82 -2.85
C VAL A 79 -13.38 19.42 -3.09
N VAL A 80 -14.19 18.39 -2.78
CA VAL A 80 -13.91 16.99 -3.12
C VAL A 80 -14.09 16.79 -4.62
N VAL A 81 -13.01 16.44 -5.31
CA VAL A 81 -13.02 16.20 -6.77
C VAL A 81 -13.07 14.73 -7.13
N ALA A 82 -12.68 13.84 -6.22
CA ALA A 82 -12.78 12.40 -6.39
C ALA A 82 -12.75 11.68 -5.05
N ILE A 83 -13.28 10.46 -5.03
CA ILE A 83 -13.17 9.51 -3.92
C ILE A 83 -12.56 8.23 -4.48
N LEU A 84 -11.56 7.70 -3.79
CA LEU A 84 -10.94 6.40 -4.09
C LEU A 84 -11.34 5.39 -3.02
N ASP A 85 -11.76 4.20 -3.44
CA ASP A 85 -12.20 3.08 -2.60
C ASP A 85 -11.45 1.75 -2.89
#